data_AF-A0A833DQA9-F1
#
_entry.id   AF-A0A833DQA9-F1
#
_cell.length_a   1.000
_cell.length_b   1.000
_cell.length_c   1.000
_cell.angle_alpha   90.00
_cell.angle_beta   90.00
_cell.angle_gamma   90.00
#
_symmetry.space_group_name_H-M   'P 1'
#
loop_
_entity.id
_entity.type
_entity.pdbx_description
1 polymer ?
#
loop_
_entity_poly.entity_id
_entity_poly.type
_entity_poly.pdbx_seq_one_letter_code
_entity_poly.pdbx_strand_id
1 'polypeptide(L)'
;MGESALAELRRYIGEGIPAELPPTQEPSAEVDHAPKRRQVLSQSEEVLALQNALRYFPQEWHQVLAEEFLSELRDYGRIYMHRFRPNQYPMRAHSLDSYPCKSKQAAAIMLMIQNNLSAEVAQFPHELITYGGNGSVFQNWAQYRLTMQYLTQMDDEQTLVMYSGHPLGLFPSHSDAPRVVVSNGMMIPNYSSQEDYERFNALGVTQYGQMTAGSYMYIGPQGIVHGTMITLLNAARIHLAREFPGGLAGVTFVTSGLGGMSGAQAKAAVIAGAVCIIAEINPHAANKRHSQGWVDELYEDVDSAIDRLIVARELENGLSIGYVGNVVDLWERLLARDVRIDLGSDQTSLHNPWQGGYFPVGNDFETAMVMMSEEPDNFRNAVEVSLRRQVEAINSMCGKGM
;
A
#
# COMPACT_ATOMS: atom_id res chain seq x y z
N MET A 1 3.13 -17.26 21.82
CA MET A 1 3.46 -18.27 20.79
C MET A 1 3.80 -19.56 21.50
N GLY A 2 3.29 -20.70 21.04
CA GLY A 2 3.73 -21.98 21.59
C GLY A 2 5.17 -22.27 21.16
N GLU A 3 5.93 -23.03 21.97
CA GLU A 3 7.31 -23.45 21.68
C GLU A 3 7.44 -24.12 20.30
N SER A 4 6.39 -24.81 19.85
CA SER A 4 6.32 -25.45 18.52
C SER A 4 6.47 -24.44 17.37
N ALA A 5 5.82 -23.28 17.42
CA ALA A 5 5.87 -22.31 16.31
C ALA A 5 7.26 -21.65 16.17
N LEU A 6 7.96 -21.46 17.30
CA LEU A 6 9.32 -20.93 17.32
C LEU A 6 10.34 -21.97 16.82
N ALA A 7 10.12 -23.25 17.13
CA ALA A 7 10.93 -24.34 16.60
C ALA A 7 10.82 -24.42 15.07
N GLU A 8 9.59 -24.34 14.52
CA GLU A 8 9.35 -24.30 13.09
C GLU A 8 9.99 -23.07 12.43
N LEU A 9 9.82 -21.88 13.00
CA LEU A 9 10.48 -20.66 12.52
C LEU A 9 11.99 -20.86 12.39
N ARG A 10 12.65 -21.30 13.48
CA ARG A 10 14.10 -21.49 13.52
C ARG A 10 14.58 -22.53 12.51
N ARG A 11 13.78 -23.56 12.25
CA ARG A 11 14.10 -24.63 11.31
C ARG A 11 14.03 -24.15 9.86
N TYR A 12 12.99 -23.40 9.50
CA TYR A 12 12.67 -23.12 8.10
C TYR A 12 13.11 -21.74 7.60
N ILE A 13 13.28 -20.75 8.49
CA ILE A 13 13.54 -19.36 8.05
C ILE A 13 14.89 -19.19 7.33
N GLY A 14 15.91 -19.95 7.72
CA GLY A 14 17.24 -19.91 7.13
C GLY A 14 17.50 -20.96 6.06
N GLU A 15 16.49 -21.74 5.67
CA GLU A 15 16.63 -22.88 4.74
C GLU A 15 17.10 -22.45 3.34
N GLY A 16 16.66 -21.28 2.87
CA GLY A 16 16.87 -20.86 1.49
C GLY A 16 15.93 -21.60 0.54
N ILE A 17 16.39 -21.90 -0.68
CA ILE A 17 15.65 -22.79 -1.57
C ILE A 17 15.69 -24.20 -0.96
N PRO A 18 14.54 -24.84 -0.67
CA PRO A 18 14.51 -26.17 -0.06
C PRO A 18 15.27 -27.22 -0.88
N ALA A 19 15.71 -28.30 -0.25
CA ALA A 19 16.41 -29.39 -0.95
C ALA A 19 15.49 -30.22 -1.86
N GLU A 20 14.19 -30.26 -1.55
CA GLU A 20 13.17 -30.97 -2.32
C GLU A 20 12.11 -29.99 -2.83
N LEU A 21 11.50 -30.29 -3.97
CA LEU A 21 10.47 -29.44 -4.55
C LEU A 21 9.23 -29.45 -3.62
N PRO A 22 8.89 -28.33 -2.94
CA PRO A 22 7.77 -28.31 -2.02
C PRO A 22 6.45 -28.45 -2.80
N PRO A 23 5.35 -28.94 -2.18
CA PRO A 23 4.07 -29.07 -2.87
C PRO A 23 3.52 -27.73 -3.38
N THR A 24 2.63 -27.77 -4.37
CA THR A 24 1.88 -26.59 -4.80
C THR A 24 1.07 -25.99 -3.66
N GLN A 25 0.81 -24.69 -3.73
CA GLN A 25 0.01 -23.97 -2.74
C GLN A 25 -1.15 -23.28 -3.45
N GLU A 26 -2.36 -23.54 -2.96
CA GLU A 26 -3.56 -22.84 -3.43
C GLU A 26 -3.61 -21.41 -2.85
N PRO A 27 -4.20 -20.43 -3.57
CA PRO A 27 -4.48 -19.11 -3.03
C PRO A 27 -5.35 -19.20 -1.76
N SER A 28 -5.06 -18.34 -0.77
CA SER A 28 -5.81 -18.34 0.48
C SER A 28 -6.93 -17.31 0.41
N ALA A 29 -8.16 -17.71 0.73
CA ALA A 29 -9.28 -16.78 0.86
C ALA A 29 -9.21 -15.90 2.13
N GLU A 30 -8.22 -16.11 3.01
CA GLU A 30 -8.08 -15.38 4.27
C GLU A 30 -7.37 -14.02 4.14
N VAL A 31 -6.75 -13.74 2.98
CA VAL A 31 -6.02 -12.50 2.74
C VAL A 31 -6.44 -11.86 1.41
N ASP A 32 -6.34 -10.54 1.35
CA ASP A 32 -6.50 -9.81 0.09
C ASP A 32 -5.37 -10.18 -0.88
N HIS A 33 -5.71 -10.34 -2.16
CA HIS A 33 -4.77 -10.67 -3.24
C HIS A 33 -4.64 -9.53 -4.23
N ALA A 34 -3.43 -9.38 -4.80
CA ALA A 34 -3.18 -8.32 -5.77
C ALA A 34 -4.02 -8.52 -7.06
N PRO A 35 -4.55 -7.45 -7.66
CA PRO A 35 -5.27 -7.55 -8.92
C PRO A 35 -4.36 -8.04 -10.04
N LYS A 36 -4.95 -8.73 -11.02
CA LYS A 36 -4.25 -9.18 -12.23
C LYS A 36 -3.56 -8.01 -12.93
N ARG A 37 -2.27 -8.16 -13.24
CA ARG A 37 -1.50 -7.14 -13.98
C ARG A 37 -1.73 -7.28 -15.48
N ARG A 38 -1.54 -6.16 -16.18
CA ARG A 38 -1.59 -6.11 -17.64
C ARG A 38 -0.54 -7.07 -18.23
N GLN A 39 -0.95 -7.83 -19.24
CA GLN A 39 -0.04 -8.64 -20.04
C GLN A 39 0.69 -7.72 -21.02
N VAL A 40 1.98 -7.50 -20.77
CA VAL A 40 2.82 -6.51 -21.51
C VAL A 40 4.00 -7.15 -22.24
N LEU A 41 4.24 -8.44 -22.03
CA LEU A 41 5.39 -9.14 -22.60
C LEU A 41 5.05 -9.73 -23.98
N SER A 42 6.00 -9.63 -24.90
CA SER A 42 6.00 -10.43 -26.13
C SER A 42 6.31 -11.89 -25.84
N GLN A 43 6.06 -12.80 -26.78
CA GLN A 43 6.36 -14.22 -26.60
C GLN A 43 7.85 -14.50 -26.30
N SER A 44 8.77 -13.78 -26.95
CA SER A 44 10.20 -13.90 -26.65
C SER A 44 10.53 -13.39 -25.25
N GLU A 45 9.79 -12.41 -24.76
CA GLU A 45 9.96 -11.88 -23.40
C GLU A 45 9.30 -12.77 -22.34
N GLU A 46 8.20 -13.47 -22.64
CA GLU A 46 7.68 -14.52 -21.77
C GLU A 46 8.75 -15.60 -21.55
N VAL A 47 9.40 -16.07 -22.63
CA VAL A 47 10.51 -17.03 -22.55
C VAL A 47 11.65 -16.48 -21.70
N LEU A 48 12.02 -15.20 -21.89
CA LEU A 48 13.06 -14.56 -21.07
C LEU A 48 12.64 -14.43 -19.60
N ALA A 49 11.37 -14.12 -19.29
CA ALA A 49 10.85 -14.06 -17.93
C ALA A 49 10.95 -15.43 -17.24
N LEU A 50 10.61 -16.50 -17.95
CA LEU A 50 10.75 -17.87 -17.45
C LEU A 50 12.23 -18.22 -17.20
N GLN A 51 13.12 -17.96 -18.15
CA GLN A 51 14.56 -18.14 -17.96
C GLN A 51 15.05 -17.36 -16.73
N ASN A 52 14.59 -16.12 -16.60
CA ASN A 52 14.95 -15.25 -15.49
C ASN A 52 14.49 -15.80 -14.12
N ALA A 53 13.29 -16.38 -14.07
CA ALA A 53 12.71 -17.02 -12.88
C ALA A 53 13.41 -18.35 -12.55
N LEU A 54 13.76 -19.15 -13.55
CA LEU A 54 14.38 -20.47 -13.37
C LEU A 54 15.83 -20.41 -12.85
N ARG A 55 16.52 -19.25 -12.96
CA ARG A 55 17.88 -19.04 -12.42
C ARG A 55 18.01 -19.34 -10.93
N TYR A 56 16.92 -19.25 -10.16
CA TYR A 56 16.93 -19.50 -8.72
C TYR A 56 16.89 -20.99 -8.36
N PHE A 57 16.64 -21.88 -9.32
CA PHE A 57 16.30 -23.28 -9.04
C PHE A 57 17.23 -24.28 -9.74
N PRO A 58 17.41 -25.47 -9.17
CA PRO A 58 18.13 -26.58 -9.81
C PRO A 58 17.51 -26.97 -11.16
N GLN A 59 18.33 -27.41 -12.10
CA GLN A 59 17.91 -27.71 -13.47
C GLN A 59 16.87 -28.84 -13.55
N GLU A 60 16.95 -29.81 -12.64
CA GLU A 60 16.01 -30.92 -12.52
C GLU A 60 14.56 -30.48 -12.27
N TRP A 61 14.35 -29.27 -11.74
CA TRP A 61 13.00 -28.73 -11.50
C TRP A 61 12.50 -27.86 -12.65
N HIS A 62 13.36 -27.51 -13.62
CA HIS A 62 13.03 -26.53 -14.65
C HIS A 62 11.83 -26.94 -15.50
N GLN A 63 11.67 -28.24 -15.79
CA GLN A 63 10.52 -28.70 -16.57
C GLN A 63 9.19 -28.41 -15.85
N VAL A 64 9.10 -28.77 -14.56
CA VAL A 64 7.88 -28.56 -13.76
C VAL A 64 7.65 -27.08 -13.50
N LEU A 65 8.70 -26.36 -13.11
CA LEU A 65 8.61 -24.95 -12.75
C LEU A 65 8.38 -24.04 -13.96
N ALA A 66 8.87 -24.39 -15.16
CA ALA A 66 8.62 -23.59 -16.36
C ALA A 66 7.12 -23.54 -16.69
N GLU A 67 6.43 -24.68 -16.60
CA GLU A 67 4.98 -24.75 -16.84
C GLU A 67 4.21 -23.96 -15.78
N GLU A 68 4.56 -24.13 -14.51
CA GLU A 68 3.94 -23.41 -13.39
C GLU A 68 4.15 -21.89 -13.47
N PHE A 69 5.37 -21.45 -13.71
CA PHE A 69 5.69 -20.03 -13.81
C PHE A 69 5.08 -19.39 -15.05
N LEU A 70 4.89 -20.14 -16.14
CA LEU A 70 4.17 -19.64 -17.31
C LEU A 70 2.69 -19.42 -16.99
N SER A 71 2.07 -20.34 -16.24
CA SER A 71 0.71 -20.14 -15.74
C SER A 71 0.61 -18.93 -14.83
N GLU A 72 1.49 -18.79 -13.83
CA GLU A 72 1.51 -17.60 -12.95
C GLU A 72 1.65 -16.31 -13.76
N LEU A 73 2.58 -16.28 -14.73
CA LEU A 73 2.79 -15.11 -15.58
C LEU A 73 1.52 -14.73 -16.34
N ARG A 74 0.78 -15.69 -16.88
CA ARG A 74 -0.44 -15.43 -17.68
C ARG A 74 -1.66 -15.13 -16.83
N ASP A 75 -1.76 -15.75 -15.67
CA ASP A 75 -2.90 -15.61 -14.77
C ASP A 75 -2.81 -14.32 -13.98
N TYR A 76 -1.62 -13.96 -13.50
CA TYR A 76 -1.40 -12.81 -12.62
C TYR A 76 -0.64 -11.65 -13.28
N GLY A 77 0.03 -11.88 -14.40
CA GLY A 77 0.94 -10.91 -15.04
C GLY A 77 2.32 -10.83 -14.36
N ARG A 78 2.61 -11.75 -13.45
CA ARG A 78 3.81 -11.83 -12.61
C ARG A 78 4.11 -13.29 -12.23
N ILE A 79 5.37 -13.59 -11.96
CA ILE A 79 5.82 -14.88 -11.44
C ILE A 79 6.20 -14.66 -9.96
N TYR A 80 5.27 -14.95 -9.05
CA TYR A 80 5.47 -14.79 -7.60
C TYR A 80 6.15 -16.01 -6.96
N MET A 81 6.09 -17.17 -7.62
CA MET A 81 6.60 -18.44 -7.15
C MET A 81 5.88 -18.89 -5.88
N HIS A 82 4.54 -18.90 -5.89
CA HIS A 82 3.71 -19.12 -4.70
C HIS A 82 4.02 -20.42 -3.97
N ARG A 83 4.43 -21.47 -4.72
CA ARG A 83 4.94 -22.74 -4.20
C ARG A 83 6.00 -22.56 -3.11
N PHE A 84 6.83 -21.52 -3.21
CA PHE A 84 7.93 -21.26 -2.30
C PHE A 84 7.58 -20.31 -1.16
N ARG A 85 6.33 -19.86 -1.00
CA ARG A 85 5.93 -19.12 0.20
C ARG A 85 6.04 -20.00 1.46
N PRO A 86 6.68 -19.57 2.57
CA PRO A 86 6.67 -20.34 3.80
C PRO A 86 5.26 -20.46 4.39
N ASN A 87 4.89 -21.66 4.85
CA ASN A 87 3.60 -21.93 5.50
C ASN A 87 3.74 -22.71 6.83
N GLN A 88 4.98 -23.01 7.23
CA GLN A 88 5.33 -23.73 8.47
C GLN A 88 5.25 -22.82 9.72
N TYR A 89 5.37 -21.51 9.53
CA TYR A 89 5.33 -20.51 10.58
C TYR A 89 4.52 -19.29 10.14
N PRO A 90 3.92 -18.53 11.07
CA PRO A 90 3.18 -17.32 10.73
C PRO A 90 4.14 -16.23 10.22
N MET A 91 3.78 -15.62 9.09
CA MET A 91 4.48 -14.46 8.53
C MET A 91 4.16 -13.21 9.36
N ARG A 92 5.05 -12.89 10.30
CA ARG A 92 4.96 -11.70 11.17
C ARG A 92 6.31 -11.47 11.85
N ALA A 93 6.48 -10.29 12.46
CA ALA A 93 7.59 -10.05 13.35
C ALA A 93 7.56 -11.01 14.56
N HIS A 94 8.73 -11.55 14.90
CA HIS A 94 8.96 -12.34 16.11
C HIS A 94 9.96 -11.61 17.03
N SER A 95 10.10 -12.05 18.27
CA SER A 95 11.14 -11.52 19.17
C SER A 95 12.51 -11.73 18.56
N LEU A 96 13.43 -10.76 18.72
CA LEU A 96 14.75 -10.75 18.10
C LEU A 96 15.54 -12.06 18.32
N ASP A 97 15.49 -12.63 19.53
CA ASP A 97 16.18 -13.87 19.89
C ASP A 97 15.56 -15.14 19.27
N SER A 98 14.45 -15.01 18.53
CA SER A 98 13.82 -16.11 17.81
C SER A 98 14.54 -16.44 16.51
N TYR A 99 15.25 -15.46 15.93
CA TYR A 99 15.92 -15.59 14.64
C TYR A 99 17.29 -16.29 14.81
N PRO A 100 17.59 -17.37 14.05
CA PRO A 100 18.80 -18.17 14.23
C PRO A 100 20.06 -17.56 13.57
N CYS A 101 20.30 -16.26 13.77
CA CYS A 101 21.36 -15.50 13.09
C CYS A 101 22.66 -15.44 13.88
N LYS A 102 23.79 -15.24 13.19
CA LYS A 102 25.06 -14.87 13.85
C LYS A 102 25.10 -13.38 14.22
N SER A 103 24.61 -12.51 13.32
CA SER A 103 24.51 -11.07 13.55
C SER A 103 23.15 -10.68 14.14
N LYS A 104 23.16 -9.91 15.24
CA LYS A 104 21.94 -9.31 15.81
C LYS A 104 21.31 -8.28 14.89
N GLN A 105 22.12 -7.56 14.12
CA GLN A 105 21.63 -6.58 13.15
C GLN A 105 20.90 -7.29 12.00
N ALA A 106 21.42 -8.43 11.53
CA ALA A 106 20.71 -9.24 10.54
C ALA A 106 19.38 -9.80 11.06
N ALA A 107 19.33 -10.25 12.33
CA ALA A 107 18.08 -10.67 12.98
C ALA A 107 17.04 -9.53 13.01
N ALA A 108 17.47 -8.29 13.28
CA ALA A 108 16.57 -7.13 13.28
C ALA A 108 16.02 -6.86 11.87
N ILE A 109 16.83 -7.03 10.82
CA ILE A 109 16.38 -6.87 9.43
C ILE A 109 15.38 -7.97 9.06
N MET A 110 15.63 -9.22 9.45
CA MET A 110 14.69 -10.34 9.24
C MET A 110 13.33 -10.08 9.91
N LEU A 111 13.35 -9.55 11.13
CA LEU A 111 12.15 -9.11 11.85
C LEU A 111 11.36 -8.10 11.03
N MET A 112 12.02 -7.07 10.53
CA MET A 112 11.35 -6.02 9.78
C MET A 112 10.84 -6.50 8.40
N ILE A 113 11.57 -7.39 7.73
CA ILE A 113 11.09 -8.05 6.49
C ILE A 113 9.78 -8.80 6.75
N GLN A 114 9.73 -9.63 7.81
CA GLN A 114 8.51 -10.37 8.15
C GLN A 114 7.38 -9.45 8.62
N ASN A 115 7.68 -8.32 9.25
CA ASN A 115 6.69 -7.30 9.57
C ASN A 115 6.03 -6.75 8.30
N ASN A 116 6.83 -6.35 7.30
CA ASN A 116 6.35 -5.83 6.03
C ASN A 116 5.50 -6.83 5.22
N LEU A 117 5.64 -8.14 5.48
CA LEU A 117 4.90 -9.22 4.83
C LEU A 117 3.79 -9.81 5.69
N SER A 118 3.55 -9.26 6.88
CA SER A 118 2.51 -9.76 7.77
C SER A 118 1.12 -9.48 7.23
N ALA A 119 0.20 -10.43 7.34
CA ALA A 119 -1.20 -10.23 6.91
C ALA A 119 -1.92 -9.08 7.66
N GLU A 120 -1.45 -8.74 8.87
CA GLU A 120 -1.97 -7.59 9.64
C GLU A 120 -1.44 -6.24 9.14
N VAL A 121 -0.40 -6.25 8.29
CA VAL A 121 0.36 -5.04 7.90
C VAL A 121 0.33 -4.84 6.38
N ALA A 122 0.59 -5.89 5.61
CA ALA A 122 0.74 -5.86 4.16
C ALA A 122 -0.63 -5.82 3.46
N GLN A 123 -0.71 -5.08 2.37
CA GLN A 123 -1.91 -4.98 1.54
C GLN A 123 -2.19 -6.29 0.78
N PHE A 124 -1.17 -6.89 0.16
CA PHE A 124 -1.27 -8.18 -0.53
C PHE A 124 -0.10 -9.07 -0.09
N PRO A 125 -0.19 -9.71 1.09
CA PRO A 125 0.94 -10.39 1.72
C PRO A 125 1.50 -11.55 0.88
N HIS A 126 0.65 -12.25 0.13
CA HIS A 126 1.05 -13.41 -0.68
C HIS A 126 1.74 -13.04 -2.00
N GLU A 127 1.51 -11.82 -2.49
CA GLU A 127 2.19 -11.23 -3.64
C GLU A 127 3.35 -10.30 -3.22
N LEU A 128 3.74 -10.36 -1.94
CA LEU A 128 4.86 -9.62 -1.35
C LEU A 128 4.72 -8.09 -1.43
N ILE A 129 3.48 -7.58 -1.50
CA ILE A 129 3.17 -6.15 -1.61
C ILE A 129 2.71 -5.62 -0.26
N THR A 130 3.45 -4.65 0.28
CA THR A 130 3.14 -4.06 1.59
C THR A 130 2.08 -2.97 1.48
N TYR A 131 2.19 -2.03 0.52
CA TYR A 131 1.21 -0.95 0.33
C TYR A 131 1.34 -0.28 -1.04
N GLY A 132 0.43 0.66 -1.33
CA GLY A 132 0.45 1.46 -2.56
C GLY A 132 0.05 0.66 -3.80
N GLY A 133 -0.62 -0.48 -3.61
CA GLY A 133 -1.09 -1.36 -4.68
C GLY A 133 0.00 -2.20 -5.35
N ASN A 134 1.26 -1.75 -5.39
CA ASN A 134 2.39 -2.48 -6.00
C ASN A 134 3.73 -2.27 -5.28
N GLY A 135 3.76 -1.60 -4.13
CA GLY A 135 4.98 -1.41 -3.32
C GLY A 135 5.42 -2.72 -2.69
N SER A 136 6.41 -3.38 -3.29
CA SER A 136 6.82 -4.74 -2.94
C SER A 136 8.07 -4.81 -2.08
N VAL A 137 8.14 -5.88 -1.27
CA VAL A 137 9.31 -6.26 -0.48
C VAL A 137 10.32 -7.00 -1.36
N PHE A 138 9.82 -7.99 -2.12
CA PHE A 138 10.56 -8.76 -3.13
C PHE A 138 9.67 -9.00 -4.35
N GLN A 139 10.27 -9.40 -5.47
CA GLN A 139 9.54 -9.73 -6.70
C GLN A 139 8.87 -11.11 -6.61
N ASN A 140 9.46 -12.03 -5.85
CA ASN A 140 9.01 -13.41 -5.72
C ASN A 140 9.50 -14.06 -4.43
N TRP A 141 8.94 -15.23 -4.11
CA TRP A 141 9.25 -15.95 -2.88
C TRP A 141 10.65 -16.59 -2.85
N ALA A 142 11.28 -16.86 -4.00
CA ALA A 142 12.68 -17.32 -4.02
C ALA A 142 13.63 -16.25 -3.48
N GLN A 143 13.43 -14.99 -3.86
CA GLN A 143 14.19 -13.85 -3.35
C GLN A 143 14.01 -13.68 -1.83
N TYR A 144 12.80 -13.83 -1.31
CA TYR A 144 12.57 -13.88 0.14
C TYR A 144 13.42 -14.97 0.78
N ARG A 145 13.30 -16.22 0.30
CA ARG A 145 13.98 -17.37 0.93
C ARG A 145 15.50 -17.21 0.96
N LEU A 146 16.09 -16.81 -0.16
CA LEU A 146 17.53 -16.57 -0.25
C LEU A 146 17.99 -15.41 0.63
N THR A 147 17.20 -14.33 0.70
CA THR A 147 17.51 -13.20 1.59
C THR A 147 17.51 -13.64 3.05
N MET A 148 16.50 -14.38 3.49
CA MET A 148 16.43 -14.89 4.87
C MET A 148 17.57 -15.88 5.17
N GLN A 149 17.95 -16.71 4.20
CA GLN A 149 19.13 -17.60 4.29
C GLN A 149 20.42 -16.79 4.49
N TYR A 150 20.69 -15.79 3.65
CA TYR A 150 21.89 -14.96 3.78
C TYR A 150 21.93 -14.20 5.10
N LEU A 151 20.81 -13.61 5.53
CA LEU A 151 20.73 -12.90 6.81
C LEU A 151 20.92 -13.83 8.03
N THR A 152 20.53 -15.10 7.90
CA THR A 152 20.80 -16.11 8.93
C THR A 152 22.30 -16.44 9.02
N GLN A 153 22.98 -16.51 7.88
CA GLN A 153 24.36 -16.99 7.78
C GLN A 153 25.44 -15.91 7.97
N MET A 154 25.12 -14.66 7.63
CA MET A 154 26.09 -13.57 7.61
C MET A 154 26.64 -13.22 9.00
N ASP A 155 27.88 -12.78 9.04
CA ASP A 155 28.48 -12.15 10.22
C ASP A 155 28.45 -10.61 10.13
N ASP A 156 29.04 -9.95 11.13
CA ASP A 156 29.09 -8.49 11.21
C ASP A 156 30.16 -7.87 10.29
N GLU A 157 30.96 -8.64 9.56
CA GLU A 157 31.96 -8.13 8.60
C GLU A 157 31.51 -8.36 7.15
N GLN A 158 30.22 -8.57 6.93
CA GLN A 158 29.62 -8.75 5.62
C GLN A 158 28.49 -7.75 5.36
N THR A 159 28.24 -7.51 4.08
CA THR A 159 27.11 -6.74 3.57
C THR A 159 26.37 -7.56 2.51
N LEU A 160 25.07 -7.76 2.70
CA LEU A 160 24.17 -8.30 1.69
C LEU A 160 23.77 -7.21 0.69
N VAL A 161 23.99 -7.47 -0.59
CA VAL A 161 23.68 -6.51 -1.66
C VAL A 161 22.37 -6.92 -2.36
N MET A 162 21.38 -6.03 -2.35
CA MET A 162 20.04 -6.29 -2.89
C MET A 162 19.78 -5.46 -4.17
N TYR A 163 19.46 -6.16 -5.25
CA TYR A 163 19.18 -5.62 -6.58
C TYR A 163 17.68 -5.72 -6.88
N SER A 164 16.92 -4.68 -6.51
CA SER A 164 15.46 -4.64 -6.69
C SER A 164 14.77 -5.93 -6.18
N GLY A 165 15.12 -6.36 -4.97
CA GLY A 165 14.64 -7.61 -4.38
C GLY A 165 15.53 -8.82 -4.63
N HIS A 166 16.32 -8.88 -5.72
CA HIS A 166 17.27 -9.98 -5.94
C HIS A 166 18.44 -9.92 -4.94
N PRO A 167 18.66 -10.95 -4.11
CA PRO A 167 19.82 -10.98 -3.22
C PRO A 167 21.06 -11.41 -4.00
N LEU A 168 21.85 -10.45 -4.46
CA LEU A 168 23.06 -10.70 -5.27
C LEU A 168 24.08 -11.57 -4.51
N GLY A 169 24.20 -11.34 -3.20
CA GLY A 169 25.04 -12.14 -2.32
C GLY A 169 25.64 -11.36 -1.16
N LEU A 170 26.40 -12.08 -0.34
CA LEU A 170 27.18 -11.52 0.77
C LEU A 170 28.58 -11.15 0.30
N PHE A 171 29.00 -9.92 0.57
CA PHE A 171 30.32 -9.42 0.24
C PHE A 171 31.06 -8.99 1.51
N PRO A 172 32.39 -9.20 1.59
CA PRO A 172 33.18 -8.68 2.71
C PRO A 172 33.05 -7.16 2.85
N SER A 173 32.92 -6.69 4.08
CA SER A 173 32.88 -5.28 4.46
C SER A 173 33.56 -5.09 5.84
N HIS A 174 32.92 -4.40 6.79
CA HIS A 174 33.45 -4.19 8.15
C HIS A 174 32.30 -4.01 9.15
N SER A 175 32.56 -4.13 10.46
CA SER A 175 31.55 -4.04 11.53
C SER A 175 30.65 -2.81 11.46
N ASP A 176 31.22 -1.65 11.12
CA ASP A 176 30.47 -0.38 11.02
C ASP A 176 29.72 -0.18 9.69
N ALA A 177 29.88 -1.08 8.72
CA ALA A 177 29.18 -1.01 7.44
C ALA A 177 27.69 -1.41 7.58
N PRO A 178 26.82 -0.98 6.66
CA PRO A 178 25.46 -1.51 6.59
C PRO A 178 25.47 -3.02 6.36
N ARG A 179 24.64 -3.77 7.12
CA ARG A 179 24.45 -5.22 6.87
C ARG A 179 23.74 -5.49 5.55
N VAL A 180 22.92 -4.55 5.08
CA VAL A 180 22.21 -4.67 3.81
C VAL A 180 22.27 -3.33 3.07
N VAL A 181 22.57 -3.37 1.78
CA VAL A 181 22.41 -2.24 0.85
C VAL A 181 21.32 -2.59 -0.13
N VAL A 182 20.26 -1.77 -0.18
CA VAL A 182 19.08 -2.03 -1.02
C VAL A 182 18.93 -0.97 -2.09
N SER A 183 18.81 -1.44 -3.33
CA SER A 183 18.30 -0.66 -4.45
C SER A 183 16.94 -1.23 -4.88
N ASN A 184 15.99 -0.36 -5.24
CA ASN A 184 14.70 -0.75 -5.79
C ASN A 184 14.34 0.19 -6.94
N GLY A 185 14.02 -0.36 -8.11
CA GLY A 185 13.52 0.45 -9.23
C GLY A 185 14.57 1.39 -9.83
N MET A 186 15.86 1.17 -9.57
CA MET A 186 16.92 1.99 -10.15
C MET A 186 17.02 1.71 -11.65
N MET A 187 16.78 2.75 -12.46
CA MET A 187 16.75 2.67 -13.91
C MET A 187 17.68 3.69 -14.55
N ILE A 188 18.14 3.39 -15.77
CA ILE A 188 18.70 4.42 -16.64
C ILE A 188 17.56 5.41 -16.96
N PRO A 189 17.74 6.73 -16.79
CA PRO A 189 16.63 7.69 -16.82
C PRO A 189 15.71 7.59 -18.05
N ASN A 190 16.27 7.34 -19.24
CA ASN A 190 15.51 7.22 -20.49
C ASN A 190 14.64 5.94 -20.58
N TYR A 191 14.75 5.02 -19.62
CA TYR A 191 14.03 3.76 -19.52
C TYR A 191 13.28 3.63 -18.18
N SER A 192 12.88 4.77 -17.60
CA SER A 192 12.20 4.84 -16.30
C SER A 192 10.72 5.21 -16.44
N SER A 193 10.11 4.94 -17.60
CA SER A 193 8.67 5.14 -17.79
C SER A 193 7.84 4.09 -17.03
N GLN A 194 6.54 4.35 -16.86
CA GLN A 194 5.62 3.38 -16.26
C GLN A 194 5.53 2.09 -17.10
N GLU A 195 5.55 2.20 -18.43
CA GLU A 195 5.52 1.04 -19.34
C GLU A 195 6.80 0.21 -19.23
N ASP A 196 7.96 0.88 -19.15
CA ASP A 196 9.24 0.20 -18.89
C ASP A 196 9.19 -0.57 -17.56
N TYR A 197 8.69 0.07 -16.50
CA TYR A 197 8.52 -0.59 -15.21
C TYR A 197 7.62 -1.83 -15.30
N GLU A 198 6.44 -1.71 -15.91
CA GLU A 198 5.48 -2.81 -16.01
C GLU A 198 6.10 -4.04 -16.70
N ARG A 199 6.84 -3.78 -17.79
CA ARG A 199 7.57 -4.77 -18.58
C ARG A 199 8.76 -5.37 -17.81
N PHE A 200 9.64 -4.55 -17.25
CA PHE A 200 10.83 -5.03 -16.55
C PHE A 200 10.51 -5.75 -15.23
N ASN A 201 9.44 -5.36 -14.55
CA ASN A 201 8.96 -6.08 -13.37
C ASN A 201 8.32 -7.43 -13.75
N ALA A 202 7.66 -7.56 -14.91
CA ALA A 202 7.19 -8.86 -15.42
C ALA A 202 8.37 -9.78 -15.79
N LEU A 203 9.43 -9.22 -16.35
CA LEU A 203 10.67 -9.94 -16.68
C LEU A 203 11.47 -10.38 -15.44
N GLY A 204 11.10 -9.92 -14.24
CA GLY A 204 11.80 -10.28 -13.01
C GLY A 204 13.15 -9.56 -12.83
N VAL A 205 13.33 -8.36 -13.41
CA VAL A 205 14.60 -7.61 -13.36
C VAL A 205 14.54 -6.31 -12.55
N THR A 206 13.35 -5.87 -12.12
CA THR A 206 13.21 -4.69 -11.25
C THR A 206 11.93 -4.79 -10.41
N GLN A 207 11.78 -3.94 -9.40
CA GLN A 207 10.57 -3.83 -8.59
C GLN A 207 10.32 -2.40 -8.12
N TYR A 208 9.08 -2.07 -7.78
CA TYR A 208 8.75 -0.82 -7.12
C TYR A 208 8.72 -1.02 -5.61
N GLY A 209 9.74 -0.53 -4.91
CA GLY A 209 9.86 -0.68 -3.46
C GLY A 209 9.08 0.36 -2.64
N GLN A 210 8.37 1.29 -3.28
CA GLN A 210 7.85 2.51 -2.62
C GLN A 210 8.99 3.15 -1.79
N MET A 211 8.69 3.62 -0.59
CA MET A 211 9.65 4.14 0.39
C MET A 211 9.99 3.07 1.42
N THR A 212 8.99 2.54 2.13
CA THR A 212 9.19 1.66 3.30
C THR A 212 8.89 0.18 3.03
N ALA A 213 8.30 -0.15 1.88
CA ALA A 213 8.00 -1.54 1.50
C ALA A 213 9.29 -2.30 1.15
N GLY A 214 10.03 -1.80 0.15
CA GLY A 214 11.27 -2.39 -0.32
C GLY A 214 12.50 -2.07 0.53
N SER A 215 12.36 -1.22 1.56
CA SER A 215 13.43 -0.92 2.53
C SER A 215 13.19 -1.55 3.90
N TYR A 216 12.13 -2.36 4.04
CA TYR A 216 11.87 -3.18 5.22
C TYR A 216 11.65 -2.34 6.48
N MET A 217 10.80 -1.32 6.42
CA MET A 217 10.53 -0.48 7.59
C MET A 217 9.11 0.10 7.65
N TYR A 218 8.14 -0.56 7.02
CA TYR A 218 6.74 -0.15 7.12
C TYR A 218 6.17 -0.64 8.45
N ILE A 219 5.48 0.23 9.18
CA ILE A 219 4.98 -0.04 10.54
C ILE A 219 3.46 0.10 10.63
N GLY A 220 2.78 -0.15 9.51
CA GLY A 220 1.37 0.13 9.39
C GLY A 220 1.08 1.61 9.23
N PRO A 221 -0.17 2.01 9.40
CA PRO A 221 -0.63 3.32 8.95
C PRO A 221 -0.41 4.45 9.99
N GLN A 222 0.17 4.15 11.16
CA GLN A 222 0.48 5.13 12.21
C GLN A 222 1.36 6.30 11.72
N GLY A 223 2.31 6.02 10.82
CA GLY A 223 3.17 7.07 10.25
C GLY A 223 2.37 8.09 9.46
N ILE A 224 1.35 7.64 8.73
CA ILE A 224 0.46 8.51 7.97
C ILE A 224 -0.46 9.29 8.92
N VAL A 225 -1.02 8.65 9.96
CA VAL A 225 -1.84 9.35 10.97
C VAL A 225 -1.08 10.52 11.58
N HIS A 226 0.16 10.29 12.03
CA HIS A 226 1.00 11.35 12.58
C HIS A 226 1.33 12.44 11.53
N GLY A 227 1.76 12.04 10.33
CA GLY A 227 2.06 12.97 9.25
C GLY A 227 0.87 13.87 8.90
N THR A 228 -0.30 13.30 8.70
CA THR A 228 -1.53 14.04 8.38
C THR A 228 -1.95 14.95 9.54
N MET A 229 -1.83 14.51 10.80
CA MET A 229 -2.12 15.36 11.96
C MET A 229 -1.23 16.61 11.97
N ILE A 230 0.08 16.44 11.74
CA ILE A 230 1.02 17.55 11.65
C ILE A 230 0.69 18.46 10.47
N THR A 231 0.29 17.91 9.32
CA THR A 231 -0.18 18.69 8.17
C THR A 231 -1.38 19.55 8.53
N LEU A 232 -2.40 18.99 9.19
CA LEU A 232 -3.61 19.75 9.58
C LEU A 232 -3.27 20.86 10.59
N LEU A 233 -2.46 20.56 11.60
CA LEU A 233 -2.02 21.55 12.59
C LEU A 233 -1.25 22.71 11.93
N ASN A 234 -0.40 22.43 10.94
CA ASN A 234 0.33 23.46 10.23
C ASN A 234 -0.55 24.25 9.25
N ALA A 235 -1.44 23.57 8.52
CA ALA A 235 -2.39 24.23 7.64
C ALA A 235 -3.26 25.22 8.42
N ALA A 236 -3.77 24.81 9.58
CA ALA A 236 -4.52 25.68 10.47
C ALA A 236 -3.69 26.90 10.93
N ARG A 237 -2.44 26.68 11.39
CA ARG A 237 -1.53 27.78 11.80
C ARG A 237 -1.25 28.79 10.68
N ILE A 238 -1.06 28.30 9.45
CA ILE A 238 -0.73 29.14 8.30
C ILE A 238 -1.96 29.92 7.81
N HIS A 239 -3.11 29.25 7.71
CA HIS A 239 -4.26 29.78 6.98
C HIS A 239 -5.36 30.39 7.84
N LEU A 240 -5.53 29.95 9.11
CA LEU A 240 -6.68 30.38 9.92
C LEU A 240 -6.41 31.59 10.83
N ALA A 241 -5.21 32.18 10.75
CA ALA A 241 -4.81 33.42 11.45
C ALA A 241 -5.21 33.48 12.94
N ARG A 242 -5.23 32.32 13.63
CA ARG A 242 -5.51 32.18 15.06
C ARG A 242 -4.55 31.19 15.71
N GLU A 243 -4.36 31.33 17.01
CA GLU A 243 -3.54 30.40 17.79
C GLU A 243 -4.36 29.16 18.18
N PHE A 244 -3.67 28.01 18.28
CA PHE A 244 -4.27 26.72 18.61
C PHE A 244 -3.56 26.06 19.82
N PRO A 245 -3.58 26.69 21.01
CA PRO A 245 -2.85 26.21 22.19
C PRO A 245 -3.37 24.88 22.78
N GLY A 246 -4.43 24.30 22.21
CA GLY A 246 -5.01 23.01 22.64
C GLY A 246 -5.47 22.12 21.48
N GLY A 247 -4.98 22.37 20.25
CA GLY A 247 -5.45 21.68 19.05
C GLY A 247 -6.49 22.48 18.25
N LEU A 248 -7.18 21.80 17.35
CA LEU A 248 -8.04 22.36 16.31
C LEU A 248 -9.52 22.35 16.69
N ALA A 249 -9.83 22.53 17.98
CA ALA A 249 -11.20 22.61 18.48
C ALA A 249 -12.02 23.65 17.68
N GLY A 250 -13.21 23.25 17.23
CA GLY A 250 -14.10 24.07 16.40
C GLY A 250 -13.60 24.34 14.97
N VAL A 251 -12.48 23.74 14.53
CA VAL A 251 -12.04 23.74 13.13
C VAL A 251 -12.79 22.63 12.38
N THR A 252 -13.32 22.98 11.23
CA THR A 252 -13.91 22.03 10.27
C THR A 252 -12.92 21.69 9.16
N PHE A 253 -12.81 20.40 8.83
CA PHE A 253 -11.94 19.90 7.76
C PHE A 253 -12.73 18.99 6.80
N VAL A 254 -12.74 19.32 5.51
CA VAL A 254 -13.39 18.50 4.48
C VAL A 254 -12.36 17.90 3.54
N THR A 255 -12.45 16.59 3.31
CA THR A 255 -11.56 15.87 2.40
C THR A 255 -12.20 14.63 1.79
N SER A 256 -11.41 13.80 1.11
CA SER A 256 -11.84 12.63 0.35
C SER A 256 -10.88 11.45 0.49
N GLY A 257 -11.43 10.26 0.28
CA GLY A 257 -10.74 8.99 0.28
C GLY A 257 -10.59 8.37 1.68
N LEU A 258 -11.01 7.12 1.81
CA LEU A 258 -10.81 6.25 2.98
C LEU A 258 -10.00 4.99 2.62
N GLY A 259 -9.20 5.09 1.56
CA GLY A 259 -8.27 4.06 1.08
C GLY A 259 -7.09 3.82 2.02
N GLY A 260 -6.02 3.18 1.52
CA GLY A 260 -4.86 2.74 2.31
C GLY A 260 -4.23 3.84 3.19
N MET A 261 -3.81 4.94 2.55
CA MET A 261 -3.23 6.12 3.23
C MET A 261 -4.31 7.14 3.62
N SER A 262 -5.26 7.42 2.74
CA SER A 262 -6.29 8.45 2.95
C SER A 262 -7.26 8.14 4.09
N GLY A 263 -7.43 6.87 4.47
CA GLY A 263 -8.16 6.48 5.68
C GLY A 263 -7.59 7.07 6.98
N ALA A 264 -6.31 7.42 7.02
CA ALA A 264 -5.67 8.01 8.21
C ALA A 264 -6.14 9.44 8.51
N GLN A 265 -6.75 10.12 7.54
CA GLN A 265 -7.22 11.50 7.67
C GLN A 265 -8.25 11.67 8.78
N ALA A 266 -9.17 10.71 8.90
CA ALA A 266 -10.20 10.70 9.93
C ALA A 266 -9.59 10.71 11.34
N LYS A 267 -8.72 9.74 11.62
CA LYS A 267 -8.05 9.64 12.92
C LYS A 267 -7.13 10.83 13.19
N ALA A 268 -6.42 11.30 12.18
CA ALA A 268 -5.52 12.45 12.29
C ALA A 268 -6.27 13.74 12.65
N ALA A 269 -7.42 13.99 12.04
CA ALA A 269 -8.26 15.15 12.33
C ALA A 269 -8.79 15.09 13.77
N VAL A 270 -9.29 13.93 14.22
CA VAL A 270 -9.78 13.73 15.59
C VAL A 270 -8.67 13.93 16.62
N ILE A 271 -7.47 13.37 16.40
CA ILE A 271 -6.30 13.57 17.28
C ILE A 271 -5.89 15.04 17.32
N ALA A 272 -5.97 15.73 16.18
CA ALA A 272 -5.71 17.16 16.12
C ALA A 272 -6.81 17.99 16.81
N GLY A 273 -7.98 17.41 17.12
CA GLY A 273 -9.13 18.09 17.73
C GLY A 273 -10.11 18.73 16.74
N ALA A 274 -9.95 18.47 15.43
CA ALA A 274 -10.83 18.99 14.39
C ALA A 274 -12.05 18.09 14.18
N VAL A 275 -13.13 18.69 13.69
CA VAL A 275 -14.28 17.96 13.14
C VAL A 275 -14.07 17.81 11.64
N CYS A 276 -14.23 16.60 11.10
CA CYS A 276 -14.05 16.39 9.67
C CYS A 276 -15.18 15.59 9.01
N ILE A 277 -15.43 15.90 7.74
CA ILE A 277 -16.16 15.01 6.80
C ILE A 277 -15.16 14.47 5.77
N ILE A 278 -15.14 13.16 5.58
CA ILE A 278 -14.38 12.49 4.53
C ILE A 278 -15.34 11.79 3.59
N ALA A 279 -15.37 12.21 2.33
CA ALA A 279 -16.15 11.54 1.29
C ALA A 279 -15.42 10.30 0.76
N GLU A 280 -16.10 9.16 0.69
CA GLU A 280 -15.61 7.93 0.08
C GLU A 280 -16.75 7.28 -0.69
N ILE A 281 -16.57 7.10 -2.01
CA ILE A 281 -17.61 6.52 -2.85
C ILE A 281 -17.68 4.99 -2.70
N ASN A 282 -16.58 4.34 -2.32
CA ASN A 282 -16.52 2.89 -2.13
C ASN A 282 -17.03 2.50 -0.72
N PRO A 283 -18.23 1.91 -0.59
CA PRO A 283 -18.80 1.58 0.71
C PRO A 283 -17.95 0.57 1.48
N HIS A 284 -17.23 -0.32 0.78
CA HIS A 284 -16.35 -1.29 1.42
C HIS A 284 -15.20 -0.60 2.16
N ALA A 285 -14.57 0.40 1.54
CA ALA A 285 -13.49 1.16 2.17
C ALA A 285 -14.01 1.95 3.39
N ALA A 286 -15.14 2.64 3.25
CA ALA A 286 -15.76 3.39 4.35
C ALA A 286 -16.12 2.49 5.54
N ASN A 287 -16.80 1.37 5.30
CA ASN A 287 -17.18 0.40 6.34
C ASN A 287 -15.95 -0.24 7.01
N LYS A 288 -14.89 -0.53 6.24
CA LYS A 288 -13.63 -1.04 6.79
C LYS A 288 -12.97 -0.04 7.74
N ARG A 289 -12.99 1.26 7.44
CA ARG A 289 -12.43 2.28 8.35
C ARG A 289 -13.29 2.53 9.57
N HIS A 290 -14.61 2.47 9.43
CA HIS A 290 -15.50 2.57 10.57
C HIS A 290 -15.33 1.38 11.53
N SER A 291 -15.30 0.14 11.03
CA SER A 291 -15.12 -1.05 11.87
C SER A 291 -13.75 -1.10 12.58
N GLN A 292 -12.73 -0.44 12.01
CA GLN A 292 -11.41 -0.25 12.63
C GLN A 292 -11.41 0.82 13.74
N GLY A 293 -12.49 1.59 13.92
CA GLY A 293 -12.54 2.75 14.82
C GLY A 293 -11.70 3.92 14.34
N TRP A 294 -11.51 4.04 13.01
CA TRP A 294 -10.81 5.13 12.36
C TRP A 294 -11.73 6.27 11.97
N VAL A 295 -12.96 5.92 11.59
CA VAL A 295 -14.07 6.83 11.33
C VAL A 295 -15.12 6.59 12.42
N ASP A 296 -15.59 7.66 13.07
CA ASP A 296 -16.52 7.56 14.21
C ASP A 296 -17.95 7.30 13.74
N GLU A 297 -18.40 7.99 12.69
CA GLU A 297 -19.77 7.93 12.20
C GLU A 297 -19.82 7.82 10.66
N LEU A 298 -20.78 7.06 10.12
CA LEU A 298 -21.01 6.92 8.68
C LEU A 298 -22.39 7.44 8.28
N TYR A 299 -22.44 8.10 7.13
CA TYR A 299 -23.66 8.65 6.54
C TYR A 299 -23.68 8.38 5.03
N GLU A 300 -24.83 7.95 4.51
CA GLU A 300 -25.07 7.81 3.05
C GLU A 300 -25.79 9.04 2.48
N ASP A 301 -26.44 9.83 3.34
CA ASP A 301 -27.09 11.08 2.98
C ASP A 301 -26.16 12.27 3.27
N VAL A 302 -25.89 13.07 2.24
CA VAL A 302 -24.97 14.22 2.32
C VAL A 302 -25.49 15.29 3.28
N ASP A 303 -26.81 15.48 3.35
CA ASP A 303 -27.41 16.50 4.21
C ASP A 303 -27.28 16.15 5.69
N SER A 304 -27.51 14.89 6.03
CA SER A 304 -27.33 14.35 7.37
C SER A 304 -25.87 14.43 7.82
N ALA A 305 -24.91 14.15 6.94
CA ALA A 305 -23.48 14.31 7.22
C ALA A 305 -23.11 15.78 7.51
N ILE A 306 -23.64 16.72 6.72
CA ILE A 306 -23.40 18.16 6.89
C ILE A 306 -24.06 18.66 8.19
N ASP A 307 -25.29 18.25 8.50
CA ASP A 307 -25.97 18.60 9.75
C ASP A 307 -25.15 18.16 10.96
N ARG A 308 -24.60 16.94 10.90
CA ARG A 308 -23.76 16.39 11.94
C ARG A 308 -22.46 17.19 12.13
N LEU A 309 -21.82 17.61 11.03
CA LEU A 309 -20.61 18.45 11.07
C LEU A 309 -20.90 19.81 11.73
N ILE A 310 -22.01 20.45 11.39
CA ILE A 310 -22.40 21.74 11.97
C ILE A 310 -22.58 21.61 13.48
N VAL A 311 -23.31 20.59 13.93
CA VAL A 311 -23.51 20.33 15.37
C VAL A 311 -22.19 19.99 16.08
N ALA A 312 -21.37 19.15 15.46
CA ALA A 312 -20.08 18.75 16.04
C ALA A 312 -19.12 19.92 16.22
N ARG A 313 -19.10 20.87 15.26
CA ARG A 313 -18.27 22.07 15.31
C ARG A 313 -18.54 22.87 16.58
N GLU A 314 -19.82 23.11 16.90
CA GLU A 314 -20.23 23.90 18.07
C GLU A 314 -19.91 23.20 19.40
N LEU A 315 -19.82 21.86 19.40
CA LEU A 315 -19.44 21.08 20.58
C LEU A 315 -17.93 21.04 20.82
N GLU A 316 -17.12 21.58 19.90
CA GLU A 316 -15.66 21.68 19.98
C GLU A 316 -14.92 20.36 20.26
N ASN A 317 -15.58 19.23 19.98
CA ASN A 317 -15.01 17.90 20.16
C ASN A 317 -14.59 17.34 18.80
N GLY A 318 -13.36 16.84 18.71
CA GLY A 318 -12.87 16.16 17.51
C GLY A 318 -13.77 14.99 17.14
N LEU A 319 -14.21 14.94 15.89
CA LEU A 319 -15.13 13.92 15.37
C LEU A 319 -14.84 13.68 13.90
N SER A 320 -14.82 12.41 13.50
CA SER A 320 -14.72 12.01 12.10
C SER A 320 -16.01 11.44 11.53
N ILE A 321 -16.50 12.08 10.47
CA ILE A 321 -17.72 11.72 9.76
C ILE A 321 -17.32 11.19 8.38
N GLY A 322 -17.62 9.93 8.09
CA GLY A 322 -17.49 9.38 6.75
C GLY A 322 -18.78 9.55 5.96
N TYR A 323 -18.70 10.22 4.81
CA TYR A 323 -19.80 10.31 3.85
C TYR A 323 -19.60 9.27 2.75
N VAL A 324 -20.50 8.29 2.67
CA VAL A 324 -20.49 7.25 1.63
C VAL A 324 -21.14 7.83 0.37
N GLY A 325 -20.31 8.44 -0.48
CA GLY A 325 -20.73 9.16 -1.67
C GLY A 325 -19.59 9.91 -2.33
N ASN A 326 -19.89 10.64 -3.40
CA ASN A 326 -18.87 11.34 -4.17
C ASN A 326 -18.47 12.65 -3.48
N VAL A 327 -17.16 12.96 -3.43
CA VAL A 327 -16.65 14.21 -2.87
C VAL A 327 -17.20 15.45 -3.60
N VAL A 328 -17.51 15.34 -4.89
CA VAL A 328 -18.09 16.46 -5.64
C VAL A 328 -19.50 16.78 -5.16
N ASP A 329 -20.33 15.77 -4.88
CA ASP A 329 -21.67 15.99 -4.31
C ASP A 329 -21.57 16.68 -2.95
N LEU A 330 -20.59 16.30 -2.12
CA LEU A 330 -20.32 16.95 -0.84
C LEU A 330 -19.92 18.43 -1.02
N TRP A 331 -18.96 18.73 -1.90
CA TRP A 331 -18.50 20.10 -2.14
C TRP A 331 -19.62 21.00 -2.68
N GLU A 332 -20.35 20.52 -3.69
CA GLU A 332 -21.47 21.26 -4.26
C GLU A 332 -22.59 21.47 -3.24
N ARG A 333 -22.88 20.47 -2.40
CA ARG A 333 -23.90 20.60 -1.35
C ARG A 333 -23.48 21.58 -0.24
N LEU A 334 -22.23 21.54 0.21
CA LEU A 334 -21.68 22.50 1.18
C LEU A 334 -21.82 23.93 0.67
N LEU A 335 -21.48 24.16 -0.60
CA LEU A 335 -21.61 25.46 -1.26
C LEU A 335 -23.08 25.92 -1.35
N ALA A 336 -23.97 25.01 -1.78
CA ALA A 336 -25.41 25.30 -1.91
C ALA A 336 -26.08 25.62 -0.56
N ARG A 337 -25.58 25.03 0.53
CA ARG A 337 -26.06 25.28 1.90
C ARG A 337 -25.38 26.46 2.60
N ASP A 338 -24.42 27.10 1.94
CA ASP A 338 -23.61 28.18 2.51
C ASP A 338 -22.92 27.80 3.83
N VAL A 339 -22.43 26.56 3.91
CA VAL A 339 -21.76 26.04 5.12
C VAL A 339 -20.31 26.48 5.12
N ARG A 340 -19.89 27.20 6.18
CA ARG A 340 -18.50 27.60 6.35
C ARG A 340 -17.62 26.42 6.71
N ILE A 341 -16.63 26.15 5.86
CA ILE A 341 -15.55 25.18 6.08
C ILE A 341 -14.25 25.93 6.33
N ASP A 342 -13.45 25.49 7.30
CA ASP A 342 -12.19 26.15 7.65
C ASP A 342 -11.01 25.60 6.84
N LEU A 343 -10.96 24.28 6.59
CA LEU A 343 -9.90 23.66 5.78
C LEU A 343 -10.49 22.67 4.77
N GLY A 344 -10.00 22.72 3.52
CA GLY A 344 -10.35 21.79 2.46
C GLY A 344 -9.13 21.06 1.89
N SER A 345 -9.28 19.79 1.53
CA SER A 345 -8.25 19.02 0.82
C SER A 345 -8.88 17.91 -0.05
N ASP A 346 -8.05 17.15 -0.75
CA ASP A 346 -8.44 15.97 -1.51
C ASP A 346 -7.31 14.93 -1.46
N GLN A 347 -7.65 13.66 -1.23
CA GLN A 347 -6.69 12.55 -1.26
C GLN A 347 -7.24 11.35 -2.05
N THR A 348 -8.03 11.64 -3.10
CA THR A 348 -8.30 10.65 -4.14
C THR A 348 -7.01 10.28 -4.87
N SER A 349 -6.98 9.11 -5.51
CA SER A 349 -5.76 8.57 -6.14
C SER A 349 -5.56 9.11 -7.56
N LEU A 350 -5.47 10.44 -7.71
CA LEU A 350 -5.28 11.12 -9.00
C LEU A 350 -3.95 10.85 -9.71
N HIS A 351 -3.04 10.10 -9.10
CA HIS A 351 -1.87 9.56 -9.80
C HIS A 351 -2.24 8.45 -10.79
N ASN A 352 -3.42 7.85 -10.66
CA ASN A 352 -3.98 6.88 -11.61
C ASN A 352 -5.50 7.07 -11.80
N PRO A 353 -5.95 8.22 -12.33
CA PRO A 353 -7.35 8.61 -12.31
C PRO A 353 -8.23 7.78 -13.26
N TRP A 354 -7.62 7.11 -14.24
CA TRP A 354 -8.33 6.35 -15.28
C TRP A 354 -8.55 4.87 -14.93
N GLN A 355 -7.91 4.38 -13.87
CA GLN A 355 -7.96 2.96 -13.48
C GLN A 355 -8.41 2.82 -12.03
N GLY A 356 -9.46 3.55 -11.66
CA GLY A 356 -10.11 3.42 -10.35
C GLY A 356 -9.47 4.27 -9.25
N GLY A 357 -8.59 5.20 -9.61
CA GLY A 357 -8.04 6.17 -8.65
C GLY A 357 -8.99 7.32 -8.31
N TYR A 358 -9.88 7.66 -9.23
CA TYR A 358 -10.92 8.69 -9.08
C TYR A 358 -12.21 8.20 -9.75
N PHE A 359 -13.36 8.42 -9.11
CA PHE A 359 -14.66 8.00 -9.63
C PHE A 359 -15.54 9.21 -9.96
N PRO A 360 -16.15 9.25 -11.16
CA PRO A 360 -16.91 10.40 -11.60
C PRO A 360 -18.22 10.56 -10.82
N VAL A 361 -18.53 11.81 -10.47
CA VAL A 361 -19.83 12.19 -9.88
C VAL A 361 -20.99 11.85 -10.82
N GLY A 362 -22.16 11.51 -10.24
CA GLY A 362 -23.36 11.13 -10.99
C GLY A 362 -23.46 9.64 -11.35
N ASN A 363 -22.45 8.84 -10.97
CA ASN A 363 -22.50 7.39 -11.03
C ASN A 363 -22.29 6.83 -9.62
N ASP A 364 -22.98 5.75 -9.28
CA ASP A 364 -22.60 4.96 -8.11
C ASP A 364 -21.30 4.17 -8.37
N PHE A 365 -20.72 3.64 -7.29
CA PHE A 365 -19.42 2.96 -7.35
C PHE A 365 -19.42 1.76 -8.29
N GLU A 366 -20.46 0.93 -8.26
CA GLU A 366 -20.55 -0.30 -9.07
C GLU A 366 -20.68 0.04 -10.56
N THR A 367 -21.54 0.99 -10.90
CA THR A 367 -21.73 1.49 -12.26
C THR A 367 -20.43 2.07 -12.81
N ALA A 368 -19.72 2.87 -12.00
CA ALA A 368 -18.46 3.47 -12.41
C ALA A 368 -17.34 2.42 -12.58
N MET A 369 -17.35 1.33 -11.80
CA MET A 369 -16.44 0.19 -11.98
C MET A 369 -16.70 -0.56 -13.28
N VAL A 370 -17.96 -0.79 -13.65
CA VAL A 370 -18.34 -1.40 -14.94
C VAL A 370 -17.92 -0.49 -16.08
N MET A 371 -18.25 0.81 -16.01
CA MET A 371 -17.88 1.82 -17.01
C MET A 371 -16.37 1.89 -17.23
N MET A 372 -15.58 1.81 -16.16
CA MET A 372 -14.12 1.78 -16.23
C MET A 372 -13.59 0.58 -17.03
N SER A 373 -14.25 -0.58 -16.90
CA SER A 373 -13.83 -1.82 -17.55
C SER A 373 -14.33 -1.93 -18.99
N GLU A 374 -15.60 -1.59 -19.23
CA GLU A 374 -16.29 -1.82 -20.50
C GLU A 374 -16.21 -0.59 -21.44
N GLU A 375 -16.13 0.62 -20.88
CA GLU A 375 -16.19 1.88 -21.62
C GLU A 375 -15.10 2.89 -21.16
N PRO A 376 -13.80 2.52 -21.24
CA PRO A 376 -12.71 3.28 -20.62
C PRO A 376 -12.59 4.73 -21.12
N ASP A 377 -12.90 4.99 -22.40
CA ASP A 377 -12.90 6.35 -22.95
C ASP A 377 -14.03 7.21 -22.37
N ASN A 378 -15.22 6.62 -22.19
CA ASN A 378 -16.35 7.31 -21.56
C ASN A 378 -16.06 7.55 -20.07
N PHE A 379 -15.45 6.58 -19.38
CA PHE A 379 -15.04 6.72 -17.99
C PHE A 379 -14.05 7.88 -17.83
N ARG A 380 -13.01 7.95 -18.68
CA ARG A 380 -12.06 9.06 -18.70
C ARG A 380 -12.77 10.41 -18.87
N ASN A 381 -13.66 10.53 -19.85
CA ASN A 381 -14.40 11.77 -20.10
C ASN A 381 -15.25 12.17 -18.87
N ALA A 382 -15.92 11.20 -18.23
CA ALA A 382 -16.72 11.46 -17.03
C ALA A 382 -15.84 11.93 -15.85
N VAL A 383 -14.67 11.33 -15.65
CA VAL A 383 -13.71 11.74 -14.62
C VAL A 383 -13.25 13.18 -14.86
N GLU A 384 -12.89 13.54 -16.09
CA GLU A 384 -12.48 14.91 -16.41
C GLU A 384 -13.57 15.94 -16.15
N VAL A 385 -14.82 15.64 -16.50
CA VAL A 385 -15.98 16.51 -16.20
C VAL A 385 -16.18 16.66 -14.70
N SER A 386 -16.09 15.56 -13.94
CA SER A 386 -16.22 15.56 -12.49
C SER A 386 -15.14 16.40 -11.80
N LEU A 387 -13.89 16.31 -12.25
CA LEU A 387 -12.78 17.10 -11.70
C LEU A 387 -12.97 18.61 -11.92
N ARG A 388 -13.50 19.02 -13.09
CA ARG A 388 -13.81 20.43 -13.34
C ARG A 388 -14.86 20.95 -12.37
N ARG A 389 -15.93 20.18 -12.13
CA ARG A 389 -16.98 20.51 -11.16
C ARG A 389 -16.43 20.59 -9.73
N GLN A 390 -15.57 19.63 -9.34
CA GLN A 390 -14.92 19.65 -8.03
C GLN A 390 -14.13 20.94 -7.80
N VAL A 391 -13.28 21.32 -8.77
CA VAL A 391 -12.45 22.53 -8.69
C VAL A 391 -13.31 23.79 -8.70
N GLU A 392 -14.39 23.83 -9.47
CA GLU A 392 -15.33 24.97 -9.49
C GLU A 392 -16.01 25.18 -8.13
N ALA A 393 -16.47 24.11 -7.48
CA ALA A 393 -17.03 24.18 -6.15
C ALA A 393 -15.99 24.63 -5.11
N ILE A 394 -14.77 24.07 -5.15
CA ILE A 394 -13.66 24.46 -4.27
C ILE A 394 -13.31 25.95 -4.46
N ASN A 395 -13.17 26.42 -5.70
CA ASN A 395 -12.87 27.83 -6.00
C ASN A 395 -13.94 28.76 -5.42
N SER A 396 -15.22 28.37 -5.51
CA SER A 396 -16.33 29.14 -4.96
C SER A 396 -16.29 29.19 -3.43
N MET A 397 -15.94 28.07 -2.78
CA MET A 397 -15.75 28.00 -1.33
C MET A 397 -14.56 28.87 -0.89
N CYS A 398 -13.43 28.82 -1.61
CA CYS A 398 -12.28 29.68 -1.34
C CYS A 398 -12.61 31.17 -1.50
N GLY A 399 -13.42 31.52 -2.52
CA GLY A 399 -13.93 32.88 -2.72
C GLY A 399 -14.79 33.39 -1.55
N LYS A 400 -15.34 32.48 -0.73
CA LYS A 400 -16.09 32.78 0.50
C LYS A 400 -15.24 32.73 1.78
N GLY A 401 -13.94 32.48 1.67
CA GLY A 401 -12.99 32.52 2.80
C GLY A 401 -12.74 31.18 3.50
N MET A 402 -12.99 30.05 2.81
CA MET A 402 -12.22 28.82 3.06
C MET A 402 -10.77 29.03 2.61
#